data_AF-A0A7X8HHM2-F1
#
_entry.id   AF-A0A7X8HHM2-F1
#
_cell.length_a   1.000
_cell.length_b   1.000
_cell.length_c   1.000
_cell.angle_alpha   90.00
_cell.angle_beta   90.00
_cell.angle_gamma   90.00
#
_symmetry.space_group_name_H-M   'P 1'
#
loop_
_entity.id
_entity.type
_entity.pdbx_description
1 polymer ?
#
loop_
_entity_poly.entity_id
_entity_poly.type
_entity_poly.pdbx_seq_one_letter_code
_entity_poly.pdbx_strand_id
1 'polypeptide(L)' 'EPNKKNIEEMIRNVIKGKLEDGQLDECDLTLKDLNTIAIAFSSVIMGIYHERIEYPDLNLEKEKGEI' A
#
# COMPACT_ATOMS: atom_id res chain seq x y z
N GLU A 1 -10.45 7.31 9.46
CA GLU A 1 -9.47 6.98 8.41
C GLU A 1 -9.23 5.48 8.37
N PRO A 2 -8.97 4.89 7.19
CA PRO A 2 -8.53 3.52 7.13
C PRO A 2 -7.19 3.38 7.87
N ASN A 3 -7.16 2.53 8.88
CA ASN A 3 -5.95 2.20 9.61
C ASN A 3 -5.22 1.07 8.87
N LYS A 4 -3.89 1.08 8.87
CA LYS A 4 -3.01 0.01 8.35
C LYS A 4 -3.47 -1.38 8.73
N LYS A 5 -3.87 -1.57 9.98
CA LYS A 5 -4.38 -2.87 10.45
C LYS A 5 -5.64 -3.32 9.71
N ASN A 6 -6.61 -2.42 9.52
CA ASN A 6 -7.90 -2.75 8.89
C ASN A 6 -7.72 -3.03 7.39
N ILE A 7 -6.84 -2.28 6.71
CA ILE A 7 -6.51 -2.52 5.29
C ILE A 7 -5.82 -3.89 5.13
N GLU A 8 -4.85 -4.19 5.98
CA GLU A 8 -4.14 -5.46 5.92
C GLU A 8 -5.09 -6.64 6.16
N GLU A 9 -5.96 -6.54 7.17
CA GLU A 9 -6.96 -7.56 7.47
C GLU A 9 -7.94 -7.78 6.31
N MET A 10 -8.42 -6.70 5.68
CA MET A 10 -9.26 -6.77 4.49
C MET A 10 -8.57 -7.52 3.35
N ILE A 11 -7.31 -7.17 3.04
CA ILE A 11 -6.55 -7.81 1.96
C ILE A 11 -6.34 -9.29 2.25
N ARG A 12 -5.99 -9.64 3.49
CA ARG A 12 -5.81 -11.04 3.91
C ARG A 12 -7.09 -11.84 3.79
N ASN A 13 -8.24 -11.25 4.13
CA ASN A 13 -9.54 -11.91 3.98
C ASN A 13 -9.87 -12.18 2.50
N VAL A 14 -9.56 -11.24 1.60
CA VAL A 14 -9.73 -11.44 0.16
C VAL A 14 -8.84 -12.57 -0.34
N ILE A 15 -7.54 -12.56 -0.02
CA ILE A 15 -6.60 -13.62 -0.42
C ILE A 15 -7.06 -14.98 0.10
N LYS A 16 -7.49 -15.04 1.37
CA LYS A 16 -8.00 -16.26 1.98
C LYS A 16 -9.24 -16.79 1.24
N GLY A 17 -10.21 -15.93 0.93
CA GLY A 17 -11.40 -16.35 0.17
C GLY A 17 -11.03 -16.91 -1.21
N LYS A 18 -10.06 -16.29 -1.90
CA LYS A 18 -9.56 -16.79 -3.20
C LYS A 18 -8.90 -18.16 -3.10
N LEU A 19 -8.17 -18.40 -2.01
CA LEU A 19 -7.54 -19.69 -1.73
C LEU A 19 -8.58 -20.76 -1.37
N GLU A 20 -9.57 -20.43 -0.54
CA GLU A 20 -10.65 -21.34 -0.14
C GLU A 20 -11.57 -21.71 -1.32
N ASP A 21 -11.75 -20.80 -2.27
CA ASP A 21 -12.50 -21.01 -3.51
C ASP A 21 -11.73 -21.87 -4.54
N GLY A 22 -10.48 -22.26 -4.28
CA GLY A 22 -9.62 -23.01 -5.22
C GLY A 22 -9.17 -22.21 -6.45
N GLN A 23 -9.31 -20.87 -6.44
CA GLN A 23 -8.99 -20.03 -7.61
C GLN A 23 -7.48 -19.96 -7.90
N LEU A 24 -6.65 -20.46 -7.00
CA LEU A 24 -5.19 -20.45 -7.09
C LEU A 24 -4.59 -21.86 -7.23
N ASP A 25 -5.41 -22.90 -7.41
CA ASP A 25 -4.97 -24.31 -7.37
C ASP A 25 -3.98 -24.68 -8.49
N GLU A 26 -4.09 -24.02 -9.66
CA GLU A 26 -3.20 -24.24 -10.82
C GLU A 26 -2.04 -23.22 -10.86
N CYS A 27 -1.77 -22.52 -9.77
CA CYS A 27 -0.68 -21.55 -9.67
C CYS A 27 0.44 -22.05 -8.75
N ASP A 28 1.70 -21.84 -9.15
CA ASP A 28 2.88 -22.14 -8.33
C ASP A 28 3.14 -21.07 -7.25
N LEU A 29 2.10 -20.63 -6.54
CA LEU A 29 2.21 -19.63 -5.49
C LEU A 29 2.41 -20.31 -4.13
N THR A 30 3.48 -19.93 -3.44
CA THR A 30 3.69 -20.35 -2.06
C THR A 30 2.95 -19.44 -1.08
N LEU A 31 2.74 -19.90 0.16
CA LEU A 31 2.22 -19.04 1.24
C LEU A 31 3.10 -17.80 1.49
N LYS A 32 4.41 -17.88 1.18
CA LYS A 32 5.32 -16.74 1.27
C LYS A 32 5.01 -15.70 0.18
N ASP A 33 4.67 -16.15 -1.02
CA ASP A 33 4.28 -15.26 -2.12
C ASP A 33 2.97 -14.57 -1.80
N LEU A 34 1.98 -15.30 -1.26
CA LEU A 34 0.71 -14.70 -0.81
C LEU A 34 0.92 -13.62 0.27
N ASN A 35 1.85 -13.83 1.20
CA ASN A 35 2.22 -12.81 2.18
C ASN A 35 2.88 -11.58 1.54
N THR A 36 3.74 -11.80 0.55
CA THR A 36 4.41 -10.73 -0.20
C THR A 36 3.40 -9.89 -0.97
N ILE A 37 2.44 -10.56 -1.63
CA ILE A 37 1.31 -9.94 -2.31
C ILE A 37 0.50 -9.10 -1.31
N ALA A 38 0.14 -9.65 -0.15
CA ALA A 38 -0.62 -8.90 0.87
C ALA A 38 0.08 -7.59 1.30
N ILE A 39 1.39 -7.63 1.51
CA ILE A 39 2.21 -6.46 1.89
C ILE A 39 2.25 -5.42 0.76
N ALA A 40 2.44 -5.88 -0.49
CA ALA A 40 2.49 -5.01 -1.66
C ALA A 40 1.16 -4.25 -1.83
N PHE A 41 0.03 -4.97 -1.81
CA PHE A 41 -1.30 -4.36 -1.88
C PHE A 41 -1.58 -3.43 -0.72
N SER A 42 -1.16 -3.78 0.50
CA SER A 42 -1.32 -2.92 1.69
C SER A 42 -0.64 -1.58 1.48
N SER A 43 0.58 -1.58 0.93
CA SER A 43 1.36 -0.36 0.68
C SER A 43 0.73 0.52 -0.40
N VAL A 44 0.24 -0.09 -1.49
CA VAL A 44 -0.43 0.63 -2.58
C VAL A 44 -1.72 1.28 -2.08
N ILE A 45 -2.56 0.53 -1.37
CA ILE A 45 -3.83 1.04 -0.85
C ILE A 45 -3.59 2.12 0.20
N MET A 46 -2.58 1.96 1.06
CA MET A 46 -2.17 2.99 2.02
C MET A 46 -1.83 4.32 1.32
N GLY A 47 -1.09 4.26 0.21
CA GLY A 47 -0.74 5.45 -0.57
C GLY A 47 -1.91 6.10 -1.32
N ILE A 48 -3.02 5.39 -1.54
CA ILE A 48 -4.25 5.95 -2.09
C ILE A 48 -5.02 6.72 -1.01
N TYR A 49 -5.05 6.20 0.22
CA TYR A 49 -5.81 6.78 1.33
C TYR A 49 -5.07 7.89 2.08
N HIS A 50 -3.74 7.93 2.02
CA HIS A 50 -2.97 9.07 2.50
C HIS A 50 -2.67 10.00 1.33
N GLU A 51 -3.31 11.18 1.38
CA GLU A 51 -3.15 12.25 0.40
C GLU A 51 -1.66 12.57 0.21
N ARG A 52 -1.23 12.75 -1.05
CA ARG A 52 0.12 13.24 -1.31
C ARG A 52 0.22 14.62 -0.66
N ILE A 53 1.12 14.76 0.29
CA ILE A 53 1.46 16.06 0.86
C ILE A 53 2.00 16.96 -0.24
N GLU A 54 1.41 18.15 -0.35
CA GLU A 54 1.88 19.20 -1.22
C GLU A 54 3.28 19.62 -0.75
N TYR A 55 4.17 19.90 -1.71
CA TYR A 55 5.50 20.37 -1.34
C TYR A 55 5.35 21.69 -0.59
N PRO A 56 6.05 21.87 0.55
CA PRO A 56 6.04 23.16 1.23
C PRO A 56 6.51 24.21 0.23
N ASP A 57 5.80 25.35 0.18
CA ASP A 57 6.16 26.47 -0.69
C ASP A 57 7.64 26.79 -0.50
N LEU A 58 8.45 26.46 -1.50
CA LEU A 58 9.82 26.91 -1.59
C LEU A 58 9.74 28.42 -1.77
N ASN A 59 9.79 29.16 -0.66
CA ASN A 59 9.94 30.61 -0.66
C ASN A 59 11.36 30.94 -1.14
N LEU A 60 11.59 30.78 -2.44
CA LEU A 60 12.83 31.03 -3.18
C LEU A 60 13.26 32.51 -3.13
N GLU A 61 12.45 33.38 -2.51
CA GLU A 61 12.74 34.80 -2.34
C GLU A 61 13.75 35.08 -1.20
N LYS A 62 14.00 34.12 -0.29
CA LYS A 62 14.92 34.33 0.84
C LYS A 62 16.40 34.00 0.56
N GLU A 63 16.74 33.42 -0.60
CA GLU A 63 18.13 33.04 -0.93
C GLU A 63 18.82 33.97 -1.94
N LYS A 64 18.15 35.01 -2.45
CA LYS A 64 18.74 35.95 -3.44
C LYS A 64 19.32 37.24 -2.85
N GLY A 65 19.72 37.25 -1.58
CA GLY A 65 20.06 38.49 -0.88
C GLY A 65 21.26 38.44 0.07
N GLU A 66 22.32 37.70 -0.26
CA GLU A 66 23.65 37.94 0.32
C GLU A 66 24.70 37.98 -0.80
N ILE A 67 24.73 39.10 -1.54
CA ILE A 67 25.94 39.65 -2.16
C ILE A 67 25.94 41.15 -1.91
#